data_AF-A0A3S4XUF7-F1
#
_entry.id   AF-A0A3S4XUF7-F1
#
_cell.length_a   1.000
_cell.length_b   1.000
_cell.length_c   1.000
_cell.angle_alpha   90.00
_cell.angle_beta   90.00
_cell.angle_gamma   90.00
#
_symmetry.space_group_name_H-M   'P 1'
#
loop_
_entity.id
_entity.type
_entity.pdbx_description
1 polymer ?
#
loop_
_entity_poly.entity_id
_entity_poly.type
_entity_poly.pdbx_seq_one_letter_code
_entity_poly.pdbx_strand_id
1 'polypeptide(L)' 'MRITHDPETSVYTHSKKAWSNSYPLSRLPEWIAFYKKQRQDFPRAGRIYDEDIEALEALARRLNIPFE' A
#
# COMPACT_ATOMS: atom_id res chain seq x y z
N MET A 1 -2.99 -6.06 8.69
CA MET A 1 -3.24 -5.88 7.26
C MET A 1 -3.29 -7.19 6.48
N ARG A 2 -4.09 -7.32 5.41
CA ARG A 2 -3.86 -8.32 4.35
C ARG A 2 -3.84 -7.65 2.98
N ILE A 3 -2.77 -7.88 2.21
CA ILE A 3 -2.68 -7.45 0.82
C ILE A 3 -2.54 -8.70 -0.04
N THR A 4 -3.41 -8.84 -1.03
CA THR A 4 -3.35 -9.91 -2.04
C THR A 4 -3.16 -9.27 -3.40
N HIS A 5 -2.35 -9.88 -4.26
CA HIS A 5 -2.24 -9.44 -5.65
C HIS A 5 -2.78 -10.52 -6.56
N ASP A 6 -3.38 -10.08 -7.66
CA ASP A 6 -3.83 -10.92 -8.73
C ASP A 6 -2.88 -10.70 -9.93
N PRO A 7 -2.03 -11.68 -10.26
CA PRO A 7 -1.02 -11.52 -11.31
C PRO A 7 -1.64 -11.47 -12.72
N GLU A 8 -2.86 -11.99 -12.90
CA GLU A 8 -3.54 -12.00 -14.20
C GLU A 8 -4.13 -10.63 -14.54
N THR A 9 -4.66 -9.92 -13.53
CA THR A 9 -5.30 -8.61 -13.72
C THR A 9 -4.40 -7.42 -13.37
N SER A 10 -3.18 -7.66 -12.88
CA SER A 10 -2.27 -6.61 -12.42
C SER A 10 -2.90 -5.66 -11.39
N VAL A 11 -3.69 -6.22 -10.48
CA VAL A 11 -4.40 -5.51 -9.41
C VAL A 11 -3.97 -6.07 -8.06
N TYR A 12 -3.92 -5.20 -7.06
CA TYR A 12 -3.77 -5.60 -5.67
C TYR A 12 -5.01 -5.21 -4.86
N THR A 13 -5.47 -6.15 -4.04
CA THR A 13 -6.53 -5.93 -3.08
C THR A 13 -5.90 -5.62 -1.74
N HIS A 14 -6.22 -4.43 -1.23
CA HIS A 14 -5.85 -3.96 0.08
C HIS A 14 -7.05 -4.16 1.02
N SER A 15 -6.90 -5.07 1.98
CA SER A 15 -7.96 -5.41 2.94
C SER A 15 -7.52 -5.10 4.37
N LYS A 16 -8.35 -4.31 5.07
CA LYS A 16 -8.35 -4.11 6.53
C LYS A 16 -9.59 -4.73 7.15
N LYS A 17 -9.61 -4.81 8.49
CA LYS A 17 -10.72 -5.38 9.26
C LYS A 17 -12.11 -4.82 8.90
N ALA A 18 -12.17 -3.55 8.46
CA ALA A 18 -13.43 -2.86 8.17
C ALA A 18 -13.67 -2.56 6.68
N TRP A 19 -12.68 -2.74 5.80
CA TRP A 19 -12.81 -2.40 4.38
C TRP A 19 -11.87 -3.24 3.51
N SER A 20 -12.26 -3.46 2.26
CA SER A 20 -11.42 -4.14 1.27
C SER A 20 -11.61 -3.47 -0.08
N ASN A 21 -10.52 -2.95 -0.65
CA ASN A 21 -10.54 -2.27 -1.95
C ASN A 21 -9.45 -2.82 -2.86
N SER A 22 -9.75 -2.88 -4.15
CA SER A 22 -8.83 -3.33 -5.18
C SER A 22 -8.32 -2.15 -6.01
N TYR A 23 -7.02 -2.09 -6.21
CA TYR A 23 -6.33 -1.01 -6.92
C TYR A 23 -5.34 -1.58 -7.94
N PRO A 24 -5.13 -0.92 -9.08
CA PRO A 24 -4.13 -1.36 -10.07
C PRO A 24 -2.71 -1.25 -9.51
N LEU A 25 -1.86 -2.24 -9.84
CA LEU A 25 -0.44 -2.28 -9.45
C LEU A 25 0.35 -1.07 -9.96
N SER A 26 -0.05 -0.49 -11.10
CA SER A 26 0.60 0.73 -11.62
C SER A 26 0.53 1.91 -10.64
N ARG A 27 -0.49 1.94 -9.77
CA ARG A 27 -0.65 2.99 -8.74
C ARG A 27 -0.01 2.62 -7.40
N LEU A 28 0.55 1.43 -7.26
CA LEU A 28 1.21 0.98 -6.03
C LEU A 28 2.29 1.96 -5.53
N PRO A 29 3.25 2.42 -6.36
CA PRO A 29 4.24 3.41 -5.91
C PRO A 29 3.61 4.76 -5.54
N GLU A 30 2.57 5.20 -6.25
CA GLU A 30 1.84 6.43 -5.93
C GLU A 30 1.17 6.35 -4.56
N TRP A 31 0.58 5.20 -4.21
CA TRP A 31 -0.01 4.97 -2.90
C TRP A 31 1.04 4.92 -1.78
N ILE A 32 2.20 4.30 -2.00
CA ILE A 32 3.30 4.30 -1.03
C ILE A 32 3.75 5.73 -0.73
N ALA A 33 4.00 6.52 -1.77
CA ALA A 33 4.38 7.93 -1.63
C ALA A 33 3.29 8.76 -0.93
N PHE A 34 2.01 8.51 -1.26
CA PHE A 34 0.88 9.17 -0.63
C PHE A 34 0.82 8.88 0.88
N TYR A 35 0.93 7.63 1.30
CA TYR A 35 0.90 7.27 2.72
C TYR A 35 2.14 7.76 3.47
N LYS A 36 3.34 7.73 2.85
CA LYS A 36 4.55 8.35 3.41
C LYS A 36 4.35 9.85 3.65
N LYS A 37 3.77 10.56 2.67
CA LYS A 37 3.44 11.98 2.80
C LYS A 37 2.40 12.24 3.89
N GLN A 38 1.34 11.41 3.97
CA GLN A 38 0.35 11.48 5.05
C GLN A 38 0.98 11.28 6.43
N ARG A 39 1.93 10.34 6.58
CA ARG A 39 2.66 10.13 7.84
C ARG A 39 3.46 11.37 8.26
N GLN A 40 4.08 12.06 7.31
CA GLN A 40 4.83 13.30 7.57
C GLN A 40 3.92 14.48 7.90
N ASP A 41 2.80 14.62 7.19
CA ASP A 41 1.85 15.74 7.32
C ASP A 41 0.96 15.60 8.58
N PHE A 42 0.64 14.35 8.96
CA PHE A 42 -0.19 14.00 10.11
C PHE A 42 0.59 13.21 11.17
N PRO A 43 1.60 13.81 11.85
CA PRO A 43 2.36 13.12 12.89
C PRO A 43 1.48 12.68 14.09
N ARG A 44 0.31 13.31 14.27
CA ARG A 44 -0.70 12.93 15.27
C ARG A 44 -1.38 11.58 14.98
N ALA A 45 -1.40 11.13 13.72
CA ALA A 45 -1.91 9.81 13.35
C ALA A 45 -0.95 8.69 13.76
N GLY A 46 0.26 9.04 14.22
CA GLY A 46 1.24 8.10 14.75
C GLY A 46 1.58 7.00 13.74
N ARG A 47 1.43 5.74 14.17
CA ARG A 47 1.78 4.54 13.38
C ARG A 47 0.61 3.95 12.59
N ILE A 48 -0.50 4.68 12.45
CA ILE A 48 -1.66 4.18 11.72
C ILE A 48 -1.33 3.88 10.25
N TYR A 49 -0.46 4.69 9.64
CA TYR A 49 -0.03 4.53 8.25
C TYR A 49 1.21 3.63 8.08
N ASP A 50 2.00 3.40 9.14
CA ASP A 50 3.18 2.54 9.06
C ASP A 50 2.79 1.12 8.63
N GLU A 51 1.71 0.56 9.18
CA GLU A 51 1.23 -0.78 8.79
C GLU A 51 0.80 -0.83 7.30
N ASP A 52 0.22 0.25 6.76
CA ASP A 52 -0.12 0.38 5.34
C ASP A 52 1.11 0.49 4.45
N ILE A 53 2.05 1.34 4.82
CA ILE A 53 3.29 1.56 4.08
C ILE A 53 4.09 0.26 4.03
N GLU A 54 4.34 -0.39 5.17
CA GLU A 54 5.11 -1.64 5.22
C GLU A 54 4.48 -2.74 4.37
N ALA A 55 3.15 -2.87 4.40
CA ALA A 55 2.45 -3.88 3.60
C ALA A 55 2.53 -3.59 2.09
N LEU A 56 2.39 -2.31 1.68
CA LEU A 56 2.49 -1.91 0.28
C LEU A 56 3.93 -2.03 -0.24
N GLU A 57 4.93 -1.63 0.55
CA GLU A 57 6.35 -1.78 0.22
C GLU A 57 6.75 -3.26 0.14
N ALA A 58 6.25 -4.11 1.03
CA ALA A 58 6.46 -5.55 0.97
C ALA A 58 5.86 -6.16 -0.31
N LEU A 59 4.67 -5.70 -0.72
CA LEU A 59 4.08 -6.14 -1.99
C LEU A 59 4.93 -5.66 -3.18
N ALA A 60 5.34 -4.40 -3.19
CA ALA A 60 6.15 -3.84 -4.27
C ALA A 60 7.48 -4.58 -4.42
N ARG A 61 8.17 -4.87 -3.29
CA ARG A 61 9.39 -5.69 -3.28
C ARG A 61 9.14 -7.10 -3.80
N ARG A 62 8.05 -7.75 -3.39
CA ARG A 62 7.70 -9.10 -3.84
C ARG A 62 7.45 -9.15 -5.35
N LEU A 63 6.89 -8.09 -5.91
CA LEU A 63 6.61 -7.96 -7.34
C LEU A 63 7.74 -7.28 -8.13
N ASN A 64 8.84 -6.93 -7.46
CA ASN A 64 9.96 -6.19 -8.03
C ASN A 64 9.54 -4.88 -8.74
N ILE A 65 8.52 -4.21 -8.19
CA ILE A 65 8.03 -2.91 -8.66
C ILE A 65 8.86 -1.82 -7.98
N PRO A 66 9.43 -0.86 -8.73
CA PRO A 66 10.14 0.26 -8.14
C PRO A 66 9.16 1.21 -7.43
N PHE A 67 9.53 1.65 -6.23
CA PHE A 67 8.82 2.64 -5.42
C PHE A 67 9.84 3.54 -4.73
N GLU A 68 9.46 4.80 -4.52
CA GLU A 68 10.30 5.84 -3.89
C GLU A 68 9.77 6.20 -2.49
#